data_AF-A0A8S3WS83-F1
#
_entry.id   AF-A0A8S3WS83-F1
#
_cell.length_a   1.000
_cell.length_b   1.000
_cell.length_c   1.000
_cell.angle_alpha   90.00
_cell.angle_beta   90.00
_cell.angle_gamma   90.00
#
_symmetry.space_group_name_H-M   'P 1'
#
loop_
_entity.id
_entity.type
_entity.pdbx_description
1 polymer ?
#
loop_
_entity_poly.entity_id
_entity_poly.type
_entity_poly.pdbx_seq_one_letter_code
_entity_poly.pdbx_strand_id
1 'polypeptide(L)'
;MSTVANKLGVTLNDHDIVFAERVGRHSSNLLREVQTGNQNRIEARPLVVHLARRITRDILLKNARVRRTITTVDLGLPYKETTKFYVNERLTKPNRVLFAKARETAQKLKWKFVWTKDGRVYVKRGDSFNAPVRVIYSEDDFTRIFGEPYSKSVK
;
A
#
# COMPACT_ATOMS: atom_id res chain seq x y z
N MET A 1 24.57 -5.22 -7.86
CA MET A 1 23.31 -4.55 -7.49
C MET A 1 22.56 -5.40 -6.47
N SER A 2 21.97 -4.81 -5.44
CA SER A 2 21.21 -5.56 -4.42
C SER A 2 19.71 -5.48 -4.72
N THR A 3 19.01 -6.61 -4.68
CA THR A 3 17.56 -6.63 -4.94
C THR A 3 16.79 -6.04 -3.75
N VAL A 4 15.58 -5.53 -4.02
CA VAL A 4 14.66 -5.05 -2.97
C VAL A 4 14.39 -6.16 -1.95
N ALA A 5 14.16 -7.39 -2.40
CA ALA A 5 13.92 -8.53 -1.53
C ALA A 5 15.10 -8.80 -0.59
N ASN A 6 16.34 -8.82 -1.10
CA ASN A 6 17.53 -9.03 -0.29
C ASN A 6 17.68 -7.95 0.78
N LYS A 7 17.42 -6.67 0.45
CA LYS A 7 17.42 -5.59 1.44
C LYS A 7 16.31 -5.71 2.48
N LEU A 8 15.17 -6.28 2.09
CA LEU A 8 14.11 -6.67 3.02
C LEU A 8 14.42 -7.96 3.80
N GLY A 9 15.57 -8.60 3.60
CA GLY A 9 15.93 -9.85 4.25
C GLY A 9 15.13 -11.06 3.76
N VAL A 10 14.71 -11.04 2.50
CA VAL A 10 13.99 -12.12 1.83
C VAL A 10 14.79 -12.56 0.62
N THR A 11 15.13 -13.84 0.55
CA THR A 11 15.71 -14.44 -0.66
C THR A 11 14.56 -14.81 -1.60
N LEU A 12 14.61 -14.34 -2.84
CA LEU A 12 13.69 -14.73 -3.90
C LEU A 12 14.46 -15.44 -5.00
N ASN A 13 13.90 -16.54 -5.50
CA ASN A 13 14.35 -17.21 -6.70
C ASN A 13 13.45 -16.84 -7.89
N ASP A 14 13.88 -17.14 -9.10
CA ASP A 14 13.14 -16.82 -10.33
C ASP A 14 11.74 -17.47 -10.33
N HIS A 15 11.61 -18.69 -9.82
CA HIS A 15 10.33 -19.40 -9.72
C HIS A 15 9.34 -18.78 -8.70
N ASP A 16 9.81 -17.88 -7.83
CA ASP A 16 8.93 -17.20 -6.86
C ASP A 16 8.18 -16.03 -7.49
N ILE A 17 8.63 -15.56 -8.67
CA ILE A 17 8.03 -14.46 -9.41
C ILE A 17 7.28 -15.04 -10.61
N VAL A 18 5.97 -14.91 -10.59
CA VAL A 18 5.11 -15.34 -11.71
C VAL A 18 5.11 -14.28 -12.81
N PHE A 19 5.02 -13.00 -12.41
CA PHE A 19 4.90 -11.90 -13.35
C PHE A 19 5.27 -10.57 -12.69
N ALA A 20 5.84 -9.64 -13.44
CA ALA A 20 6.10 -8.29 -12.97
C ALA A 20 5.87 -7.26 -14.09
N GLU A 21 5.12 -6.21 -13.79
CA GLU A 21 4.81 -5.14 -14.75
C GLU A 21 4.76 -3.77 -14.08
N ARG A 22 5.04 -2.71 -14.85
CA ARG A 22 4.74 -1.34 -14.41
C ARG A 22 3.30 -1.00 -14.77
N VAL A 23 2.53 -0.47 -13.84
CA VAL A 23 1.13 -0.10 -14.06
C VAL A 23 0.95 1.43 -14.12
N GLY A 24 -0.23 1.88 -14.57
CA GLY A 24 -0.57 3.30 -14.74
C GLY A 24 -0.51 3.75 -16.20
N ARG A 25 -0.81 5.03 -16.45
CA ARG A 25 -0.78 5.60 -17.81
C ARG A 25 0.58 5.35 -18.44
N HIS A 26 0.57 4.77 -19.65
CA HIS A 26 1.77 4.61 -20.45
C HIS A 26 2.17 5.98 -20.98
N SER A 27 2.88 6.75 -20.17
CA SER A 27 3.61 7.90 -20.68
C SER A 27 4.81 7.37 -21.47
N SER A 28 5.19 8.03 -22.55
CA SER A 28 6.47 7.78 -23.24
C SER A 28 7.66 7.87 -22.28
N ASN A 29 7.49 8.59 -21.17
CA ASN A 29 8.44 8.66 -20.07
C ASN A 29 8.12 7.59 -18.99
N LEU A 30 9.12 6.77 -18.61
CA LEU A 30 9.04 5.83 -17.47
C LEU A 30 8.80 6.52 -16.12
N LEU A 31 9.03 7.83 -16.12
CA LEU A 31 8.93 8.71 -14.97
C LEU A 31 7.70 9.60 -15.11
N ARG A 32 7.00 9.78 -14.00
CA ARG A 32 5.79 10.59 -13.87
C ARG A 32 6.10 11.80 -13.02
N GLU A 33 5.73 12.98 -13.50
CA GLU A 33 5.68 14.16 -12.65
C GLU A 33 4.52 14.06 -11.66
N VAL A 34 4.86 14.16 -10.38
CA VAL A 34 3.93 14.15 -9.27
C VAL A 34 4.15 15.42 -8.47
N GLN A 35 3.13 16.27 -8.43
CA GLN A 35 3.08 17.40 -7.51
C GLN A 35 2.81 16.88 -6.11
N THR A 36 3.79 17.03 -5.22
CA THR A 36 3.65 16.75 -3.79
C THR A 36 3.87 18.05 -3.02
N GLY A 37 2.77 18.74 -2.65
CA GLY A 37 2.85 20.09 -2.12
C GLY A 37 3.42 21.06 -3.17
N ASN A 38 4.41 21.88 -2.78
CA ASN A 38 5.07 22.84 -3.68
C ASN A 38 6.24 22.24 -4.50
N GLN A 39 6.48 20.93 -4.44
CA GLN A 39 7.58 20.28 -5.17
C GLN A 39 7.05 19.41 -6.31
N ASN A 40 7.62 19.63 -7.50
CA ASN A 40 7.51 18.70 -8.62
C ASN A 40 8.53 17.59 -8.44
N ARG A 41 8.06 16.35 -8.26
CA ARG A 41 8.90 15.16 -8.18
C ARG A 41 8.71 14.27 -9.38
N ILE A 42 9.81 13.65 -9.80
CA ILE A 42 9.83 12.69 -10.89
C ILE A 42 9.81 11.29 -10.27
N GLU A 43 8.66 10.60 -10.33
CA GLU A 43 8.45 9.29 -9.72
C GLU A 43 8.34 8.17 -10.77
N ALA A 44 8.98 7.03 -10.51
CA ALA A 44 8.82 5.86 -11.37
C ALA A 44 7.39 5.29 -11.26
N ARG A 45 6.85 4.79 -12.38
CA ARG A 45 5.55 4.08 -12.38
C ARG A 45 5.55 2.92 -11.36
N PRO A 46 4.44 2.69 -10.63
CA PRO A 46 4.35 1.59 -9.68
C PRO A 46 4.65 0.25 -10.36
N LEU A 47 5.47 -0.57 -9.70
CA LEU A 47 5.73 -1.94 -10.11
C LEU A 47 4.75 -2.88 -9.39
N VAL A 48 4.03 -3.68 -10.15
CA VAL A 48 3.21 -4.77 -9.65
C VAL A 48 3.96 -6.07 -9.87
N VAL A 49 4.02 -6.90 -8.83
CA VAL A 49 4.65 -8.22 -8.87
C VAL A 49 3.62 -9.25 -8.40
N HIS A 50 3.40 -10.27 -9.22
CA HIS A 50 2.68 -11.48 -8.85
C HIS A 50 3.70 -12.52 -8.39
N LEU A 51 3.55 -12.97 -7.14
CA LEU A 51 4.41 -13.98 -6.54
C LEU A 51 3.71 -15.34 -6.58
N ALA A 52 4.48 -16.40 -6.74
CA ALA A 52 3.96 -17.77 -6.81
C ALA A 52 3.28 -18.20 -5.50
N ARG A 53 3.77 -17.68 -4.37
CA ARG A 53 3.32 -18.08 -3.03
C ARG A 53 2.86 -16.88 -2.22
N ARG A 54 1.70 -17.04 -1.57
CA ARG A 54 1.14 -16.06 -0.63
C ARG A 54 2.07 -15.78 0.55
N ILE A 55 2.71 -16.83 1.08
CA ILE A 55 3.64 -16.72 2.22
C ILE A 55 4.79 -15.76 1.89
N THR A 56 5.37 -15.87 0.70
CA THR A 56 6.46 -14.99 0.24
C THR A 56 6.03 -13.53 0.19
N ARG A 57 4.83 -13.25 -0.35
CA ARG A 57 4.22 -11.91 -0.33
C ARG A 57 4.08 -11.37 1.09
N ASP A 58 3.56 -12.18 2.01
CA ASP A 58 3.29 -11.76 3.38
C ASP A 58 4.58 -11.46 4.17
N ILE A 59 5.64 -12.25 3.94
CA ILE A 59 6.98 -12.00 4.49
C ILE A 59 7.54 -10.67 3.94
N LEU A 60 7.46 -10.44 2.63
CA LEU A 60 7.93 -9.18 2.02
C LEU A 60 7.20 -7.96 2.59
N LEU A 61 5.86 -8.03 2.71
CA LEU A 61 5.06 -6.95 3.28
C LEU A 61 5.38 -6.70 4.76
N LYS A 62 5.53 -7.77 5.55
CA LYS A 62 5.92 -7.69 6.97
C LYS A 62 7.28 -7.03 7.11
N ASN A 63 8.28 -7.49 6.36
CA ASN A 63 9.64 -6.99 6.46
C ASN A 63 9.75 -5.53 5.96
N ALA A 64 9.02 -5.15 4.91
CA ALA A 64 8.95 -3.77 4.45
C ALA A 64 8.37 -2.82 5.51
N ARG A 65 7.39 -3.29 6.31
CA ARG A 65 6.86 -2.51 7.43
C ARG A 65 7.87 -2.32 8.56
N VAL A 66 8.79 -3.25 8.77
CA VAL A 66 9.83 -3.11 9.80
C VAL A 66 11.01 -2.27 9.28
N ARG A 67 11.43 -2.50 8.03
CA ARG A 67 12.62 -1.91 7.41
C ARG A 67 12.30 -0.65 6.58
N ARG A 68 11.55 0.30 7.15
CA ARG A 68 11.09 1.52 6.45
C ARG A 68 12.17 2.56 6.14
N THR A 69 13.37 2.37 6.69
CA THR A 69 14.51 3.28 6.54
C THR A 69 15.33 2.99 5.28
N ILE A 70 15.10 1.86 4.60
CA ILE A 70 15.81 1.50 3.38
C ILE A 70 15.35 2.40 2.23
N THR A 71 16.31 2.91 1.49
CA THR A 71 16.12 3.88 0.41
C THR A 71 16.65 3.34 -0.93
N THR A 72 16.47 4.12 -1.99
CA THR A 72 17.01 3.82 -3.33
C THR A 72 18.53 3.75 -3.35
N VAL A 73 19.23 4.49 -2.48
CA VAL A 73 20.70 4.44 -2.36
C VAL A 73 21.16 3.08 -1.87
N ASP A 74 20.46 2.51 -0.88
CA ASP A 74 20.78 1.18 -0.35
C ASP A 74 20.68 0.09 -1.41
N LEU A 75 19.80 0.26 -2.41
CA LEU A 75 19.62 -0.65 -3.53
C LEU A 75 20.74 -0.54 -4.58
N GLY A 76 21.61 0.46 -4.48
CA GLY A 76 22.65 0.75 -5.48
C GLY A 76 22.07 1.26 -6.80
N LEU A 77 20.91 1.93 -6.75
CA LEU A 77 20.29 2.53 -7.92
C LEU A 77 20.91 3.91 -8.18
N PRO A 78 21.26 4.26 -9.43
CA PRO A 78 21.97 5.50 -9.77
C PRO A 78 21.03 6.72 -9.79
N TYR A 79 20.31 6.96 -8.69
CA TYR A 79 19.47 8.14 -8.55
C TYR A 79 20.26 9.29 -7.93
N LYS A 80 20.09 10.50 -8.47
CA LYS A 80 20.67 11.73 -7.92
C LYS A 80 20.13 12.05 -6.51
N GLU A 81 18.91 11.61 -6.20
CA GLU A 81 18.25 11.87 -4.93
C GLU A 81 17.88 10.57 -4.19
N THR A 82 18.16 10.57 -2.88
CA THR A 82 17.74 9.49 -1.97
C THR A 82 16.22 9.50 -1.83
N THR A 83 15.58 8.44 -2.32
CA THR A 83 14.12 8.31 -2.32
C THR A 83 13.70 7.08 -1.53
N LYS A 84 12.60 7.19 -0.77
CA LYS A 84 11.98 6.05 -0.09
C LYS A 84 11.15 5.24 -1.09
N PHE A 85 11.18 3.92 -0.98
CA PHE A 85 10.24 3.06 -1.69
C PHE A 85 9.22 2.46 -0.71
N TYR A 86 8.07 2.07 -1.25
CA TYR A 86 6.99 1.48 -0.47
C TYR A 86 6.60 0.12 -1.07
N VAL A 87 6.37 -0.86 -0.20
CA VAL A 87 5.83 -2.16 -0.58
C VAL A 87 4.45 -2.29 0.05
N ASN A 88 3.43 -2.28 -0.80
CA ASN A 88 2.03 -2.37 -0.42
C ASN A 88 1.39 -3.61 -1.04
N GLU A 89 0.32 -4.10 -0.42
CA GLU A 89 -0.48 -5.14 -1.05
C GLU A 89 -1.33 -4.54 -2.18
N ARG A 90 -1.53 -5.31 -3.26
CA ARG A 90 -2.40 -4.90 -4.36
C ARG A 90 -3.83 -5.30 -4.05
N LEU A 91 -4.66 -4.33 -3.68
CA LEU A 91 -6.09 -4.54 -3.48
C LEU A 91 -6.85 -4.63 -4.81
N THR A 92 -7.89 -5.45 -4.82
CA THR A 92 -8.93 -5.45 -5.86
C THR A 92 -9.57 -4.06 -5.96
N LYS A 93 -10.18 -3.74 -7.11
CA LYS A 93 -10.89 -2.47 -7.32
C LYS A 93 -11.92 -2.18 -6.20
N PRO A 94 -12.84 -3.10 -5.83
CA PRO A 94 -13.80 -2.84 -4.75
C PRO A 94 -13.10 -2.56 -3.41
N ASN A 95 -12.13 -3.38 -3.00
CA ASN A 95 -11.47 -3.20 -1.71
C ASN A 95 -10.63 -1.92 -1.66
N ARG A 96 -10.11 -1.46 -2.80
CA ARG A 96 -9.43 -0.17 -2.91
C ARG A 96 -10.38 1.01 -2.68
N VAL A 97 -11.60 0.93 -3.22
CA VAL A 97 -12.65 1.94 -3.01
C VAL A 97 -13.07 1.95 -1.54
N LEU A 98 -13.35 0.77 -0.97
CA LEU A 98 -13.67 0.64 0.45
C LEU A 98 -12.54 1.18 1.34
N PHE A 99 -11.28 0.86 1.04
CA PHE A 99 -10.14 1.34 1.81
C PHE A 99 -9.99 2.87 1.75
N ALA A 100 -10.13 3.46 0.56
CA ALA A 100 -10.06 4.91 0.39
C ALA A 100 -11.16 5.60 1.22
N LYS A 101 -12.40 5.11 1.12
CA LYS A 101 -13.51 5.66 1.89
C LYS A 101 -13.36 5.46 3.39
N ALA A 102 -12.91 4.27 3.81
CA ALA A 102 -12.66 3.97 5.22
C ALA A 102 -11.64 4.94 5.82
N ARG A 103 -10.58 5.30 5.09
CA ARG A 103 -9.60 6.31 5.54
C ARG A 103 -10.22 7.70 5.67
N GLU A 104 -11.02 8.12 4.70
CA GLU A 104 -11.72 9.41 4.71
C GLU A 104 -12.68 9.51 5.91
N THR A 105 -13.56 8.52 6.07
CA THR A 105 -14.53 8.47 7.17
C THR A 105 -13.84 8.35 8.52
N ALA A 106 -12.80 7.52 8.64
CA ALA A 106 -12.02 7.40 9.85
C ALA A 106 -11.36 8.73 10.25
N GLN A 107 -10.81 9.48 9.29
CA GLN A 107 -10.23 10.79 9.57
C GLN A 107 -11.29 11.77 10.09
N LYS A 108 -12.45 11.84 9.44
CA LYS A 108 -13.58 12.71 9.87
C LYS A 108 -14.05 12.37 11.29
N LEU A 109 -14.20 11.07 11.58
CA LEU A 109 -14.71 10.56 12.84
C LEU A 109 -13.61 10.30 13.90
N LYS A 110 -12.37 10.71 13.64
CA LYS A 110 -11.21 10.56 14.53
C LYS A 110 -10.94 9.10 14.96
N TRP A 111 -11.18 8.14 14.06
CA TRP A 111 -10.72 6.76 14.24
C TRP A 111 -9.22 6.70 14.02
N LYS A 112 -8.53 6.03 14.94
CA LYS A 112 -7.07 6.05 14.98
C LYS A 112 -6.40 5.15 13.94
N PHE A 113 -7.02 4.02 13.58
CA PHE A 113 -6.38 3.03 12.73
C PHE A 113 -7.26 2.58 11.58
N VAL A 114 -6.69 2.61 10.38
CA VAL A 114 -7.22 2.00 9.16
C VAL A 114 -6.07 1.35 8.43
N TRP A 115 -6.16 0.05 8.18
CA TRP A 115 -5.10 -0.70 7.48
C TRP A 115 -5.69 -1.83 6.67
N THR A 116 -4.85 -2.42 5.83
CA THR A 116 -5.20 -3.61 5.07
C THR A 116 -4.31 -4.78 5.47
N LYS A 117 -4.87 -5.98 5.37
CA LYS A 117 -4.18 -7.26 5.55
C LYS A 117 -4.96 -8.31 4.78
N ASP A 118 -4.26 -9.13 4.01
CA ASP A 118 -4.88 -10.24 3.26
C ASP A 118 -6.01 -9.79 2.33
N GLY A 119 -5.85 -8.61 1.72
CA GLY A 119 -6.86 -8.00 0.86
C GLY A 119 -8.07 -7.41 1.59
N ARG A 120 -8.18 -7.57 2.91
CA ARG A 120 -9.30 -7.06 3.72
C ARG A 120 -8.96 -5.71 4.35
N VAL A 121 -9.97 -4.88 4.55
CA VAL A 121 -9.86 -3.57 5.20
C VAL A 121 -10.25 -3.67 6.67
N TYR A 122 -9.35 -3.25 7.54
CA TYR A 122 -9.52 -3.27 8.99
C TYR A 122 -9.52 -1.86 9.54
N VAL A 123 -10.33 -1.66 10.58
CA VAL A 123 -10.46 -0.39 11.28
C VAL A 123 -10.50 -0.61 12.79
N LYS A 124 -9.92 0.32 13.55
CA LYS A 124 -9.98 0.34 15.01
C LYS A 124 -10.07 1.79 15.49
N ARG A 125 -11.02 2.04 16.41
CA ARG A 125 -11.36 3.40 16.86
C ARG A 125 -10.22 4.08 17.62
N GLY A 126 -9.54 3.35 18.49
CA GLY A 126 -8.45 3.88 19.32
C GLY A 126 -7.52 2.79 19.84
N ASP A 127 -6.59 3.18 20.72
CA ASP A 127 -5.58 2.27 21.26
C ASP A 127 -6.10 1.38 22.39
N SER A 128 -7.24 1.76 22.99
CA SER A 128 -7.82 1.03 24.11
C SER A 128 -7.88 -0.47 23.82
N PHE A 129 -7.48 -1.26 24.80
CA PHE A 129 -7.53 -2.71 24.74
C PHE A 129 -8.94 -3.22 24.41
N ASN A 130 -9.96 -2.53 24.93
CA ASN A 130 -11.37 -2.88 24.74
C ASN A 130 -11.94 -2.41 23.40
N ALA A 131 -11.22 -1.60 22.62
CA ALA A 131 -11.71 -1.15 21.32
C ALA A 131 -11.58 -2.30 20.30
N PRO A 132 -12.68 -2.86 19.78
CA PRO A 132 -12.61 -3.99 18.87
C PRO A 132 -12.03 -3.58 17.51
N VAL A 133 -11.25 -4.49 16.93
CA VAL A 133 -10.89 -4.41 15.51
C VAL A 133 -12.11 -4.85 14.70
N ARG A 134 -12.50 -4.05 13.70
CA ARG A 134 -13.61 -4.37 12.79
C ARG A 134 -13.12 -4.48 11.36
N VAL A 135 -13.81 -5.28 10.55
CA VAL A 135 -13.50 -5.52 9.14
C VAL A 135 -14.62 -4.94 8.29
N ILE A 136 -14.25 -4.27 7.19
CA ILE A 136 -15.18 -3.74 6.19
C ILE A 136 -15.17 -4.70 5.00
N TYR A 137 -16.31 -5.34 4.75
CA TYR A 137 -16.56 -6.23 3.63
C TYR A 137 -17.39 -5.56 2.53
N SER A 138 -18.27 -4.62 2.91
CA SER A 138 -19.23 -3.98 2.01
C SER A 138 -19.43 -2.49 2.31
N GLU A 139 -20.24 -1.82 1.50
CA GLU A 139 -20.66 -0.43 1.73
C GLU A 139 -21.57 -0.31 2.96
N ASP A 140 -22.41 -1.31 3.24
CA ASP A 140 -23.34 -1.32 4.40
C ASP A 140 -22.61 -1.34 5.75
N ASP A 141 -21.38 -1.88 5.75
CA ASP A 141 -20.53 -1.89 6.93
C ASP A 141 -20.17 -0.48 7.40
N PHE A 142 -20.25 0.55 6.54
CA PHE A 142 -19.99 1.92 6.96
C PHE A 142 -21.01 2.38 7.99
N THR A 143 -22.30 2.17 7.73
CA THR A 143 -23.37 2.50 8.67
C THR A 143 -23.22 1.69 9.96
N ARG A 144 -22.96 0.38 9.84
CA ARG A 144 -22.84 -0.53 11.00
C ARG A 144 -21.61 -0.27 11.87
N ILE A 145 -20.51 0.19 11.28
CA ILE A 145 -19.21 0.34 11.96
C ILE A 145 -18.99 1.78 12.40
N PHE A 146 -19.22 2.74 11.52
CA PHE A 146 -18.97 4.16 11.75
C PHE A 146 -20.20 4.93 12.22
N GLY A 147 -21.40 4.40 12.01
CA GLY A 147 -22.65 5.15 12.21
C GLY A 147 -22.97 6.14 11.09
N GLU A 148 -22.24 6.07 9.98
CA GLU A 148 -22.33 7.00 8.84
C GLU A 148 -22.54 6.19 7.56
N PRO A 149 -23.53 6.54 6.70
CA PRO A 149 -23.76 5.82 5.46
C PRO A 149 -22.59 5.98 4.49
N TYR A 150 -22.38 4.96 3.66
CA TYR A 150 -21.43 5.06 2.56
C TYR A 150 -21.90 6.10 1.56
N SER A 151 -21.15 7.19 1.43
CA SER A 151 -21.33 8.18 0.37
C SER A 151 -20.26 7.99 -0.72
N LYS A 152 -20.70 7.81 -1.97
CA LYS A 152 -19.79 7.87 -3.12
C LYS A 152 -19.20 9.27 -3.15
N SER A 153 -17.89 9.39 -2.99
CA SER A 153 -17.21 10.67 -3.13
C SER A 153 -17.41 11.13 -4.58
N VAL A 154 -18.19 12.19 -4.78
CA VAL A 154 -18.35 12.86 -6.06
C VAL A 154 -16.97 13.36 -6.45
N LYS A 155 -16.46 12.90 -7.59
CA LYS A 155 -15.22 13.40 -8.17
C LYS A 155 -15.52 14.51 -9.16
#